data_AF-A0A850C1L1-F1
#
_entry.id   AF-A0A850C1L1-F1
#
_cell.length_a   1.000
_cell.length_b   1.000
_cell.length_c   1.000
_cell.angle_alpha   90.00
_cell.angle_beta   90.00
_cell.angle_gamma   90.00
#
_symmetry.space_group_name_H-M   'P 1'
#
loop_
_entity.id
_entity.type
_entity.pdbx_description
1 polymer ?
#
loop_
_entity_poly.entity_id
_entity_poly.type
_entity_poly.pdbx_seq_one_letter_code
_entity_poly.pdbx_strand_id
1 'polypeptide(L)'
;MIEPEEFPEIESPQMTNISHAEVGNVHAELVRMHQADAETIAAEEVELQQSAAANVKANYVGAHQTAMVMVEAGQLDAHQSAMGMVQAEKASVSGYTGAVVAGSAEIHHGMTGFVAGREVHVTGLRTGILFARHVNGDVTAVLDTRGALIAGLTGGLFAGLMLLLGRILFRRK
;
A
#
# COMPACT_ATOMS: atom_id res chain seq x y z
N MET A 1 45.92 41.42 3.06
CA MET A 1 45.14 40.69 4.08
C MET A 1 43.86 40.29 3.39
N ILE A 2 43.73 39.02 3.02
CA ILE A 2 42.54 38.49 2.32
C ILE A 2 41.73 37.78 3.40
N GLU A 3 40.51 38.25 3.65
CA GLU A 3 39.56 37.60 4.57
C GLU A 3 39.20 36.22 3.99
N PRO A 4 39.21 35.14 4.79
CA PRO A 4 38.76 33.84 4.31
C PRO A 4 37.23 33.88 4.16
N GLU A 5 36.73 33.49 2.99
CA GLU A 5 35.30 33.27 2.79
C GLU A 5 34.86 32.08 3.65
N GLU A 6 34.03 32.36 4.67
CA GLU A 6 33.33 31.34 5.43
C GLU A 6 32.28 30.69 4.52
N PHE A 7 32.58 29.47 4.07
CA PHE A 7 31.57 28.61 3.43
C PHE A 7 30.45 28.35 4.44
N PRO A 8 29.17 28.46 4.06
CA PRO A 8 28.08 28.13 4.96
C PRO A 8 28.21 26.66 5.38
N GLU A 9 28.33 26.45 6.69
CA GLU A 9 28.30 25.14 7.32
C GLU A 9 26.90 24.56 7.08
N ILE A 10 26.78 23.68 6.09
CA ILE A 10 25.53 22.96 5.84
C ILE A 10 25.34 22.04 7.05
N GLU A 11 24.39 22.38 7.93
CA GLU A 11 23.88 21.47 8.96
C GLU A 11 23.54 20.15 8.26
N SER A 12 24.40 19.16 8.46
CA SER A 12 24.17 17.84 7.90
C SER A 12 22.97 17.26 8.63
N PRO A 13 21.89 16.87 7.93
CA PRO A 13 20.67 16.41 8.56
C PRO A 13 20.97 15.27 9.54
N GLN A 14 20.27 15.26 10.67
CA GLN A 14 20.47 14.24 11.70
C GLN A 14 20.03 12.88 11.16
N MET A 15 21.02 12.10 10.73
CA MET A 15 20.85 10.83 10.06
C MET A 15 21.01 9.66 11.03
N THR A 16 20.03 8.77 11.07
CA THR A 16 20.11 7.50 11.79
C THR A 16 20.21 6.34 10.80
N ASN A 17 21.36 5.63 10.84
CA ASN A 17 21.57 4.42 10.06
C ASN A 17 21.42 3.19 10.96
N ILE A 18 20.57 2.25 10.55
CA ILE A 18 20.29 1.02 11.28
C ILE A 18 20.60 -0.16 10.37
N SER A 19 21.48 -1.04 10.83
CA SER A 19 21.88 -2.22 10.07
C SER A 19 22.00 -3.42 10.98
N HIS A 20 21.42 -4.55 10.60
CA HIS A 20 21.49 -5.82 11.36
C HIS A 20 21.05 -5.67 12.82
N ALA A 21 19.99 -4.89 13.05
CA ALA A 21 19.50 -4.58 14.39
C ALA A 21 17.98 -4.63 14.45
N GLU A 22 17.46 -4.90 15.64
CA GLU A 22 16.07 -4.73 16.00
C GLU A 22 15.96 -3.49 16.89
N VAL A 23 15.13 -2.54 16.48
CA VAL A 23 14.97 -1.25 17.17
C VAL A 23 13.49 -1.04 17.50
N GLY A 24 13.20 -0.65 18.74
CA GLY A 24 11.82 -0.31 19.12
C GLY A 24 11.35 0.94 18.40
N ASN A 25 11.84 2.11 18.84
CA ASN A 25 11.40 3.40 18.31
C ASN A 25 12.56 4.18 17.71
N VAL A 26 12.35 4.72 16.52
CA VAL A 26 13.32 5.55 15.80
C VAL A 26 12.70 6.91 15.53
N HIS A 27 13.38 7.96 15.97
CA HIS A 27 13.03 9.34 15.66
C HIS A 27 14.27 10.09 15.18
N ALA A 28 14.22 10.58 13.95
CA ALA A 28 15.30 11.32 13.31
C ALA A 28 14.74 12.13 12.13
N GLU A 29 15.55 13.01 11.53
CA GLU A 29 15.15 13.67 10.28
C GLU A 29 15.19 12.67 9.12
N LEU A 30 16.29 11.89 9.04
CA LEU A 30 16.49 10.88 8.02
C LEU A 30 16.82 9.53 8.65
N VAL A 31 16.05 8.50 8.27
CA VAL A 31 16.25 7.12 8.74
C VAL A 31 16.59 6.24 7.55
N ARG A 32 17.69 5.50 7.65
CA ARG A 32 18.03 4.47 6.66
C ARG A 32 18.19 3.14 7.35
N MET A 33 17.43 2.16 6.91
CA MET A 33 17.48 0.80 7.42
C MET A 33 17.91 -0.17 6.34
N HIS A 34 18.84 -1.04 6.70
CA HIS A 34 19.30 -2.11 5.84
C HIS A 34 19.40 -3.43 6.62
N GLN A 35 18.63 -4.44 6.22
CA GLN A 35 18.60 -5.73 6.93
C GLN A 35 18.35 -5.56 8.43
N ALA A 36 17.35 -4.74 8.76
CA ALA A 36 17.02 -4.37 10.13
C ALA A 36 15.50 -4.33 10.33
N ASP A 37 15.08 -4.38 11.58
CA ASP A 37 13.67 -4.37 11.97
C ASP A 37 13.39 -3.22 12.93
N ALA A 38 12.24 -2.56 12.76
CA ALA A 38 11.80 -1.48 13.62
C ALA A 38 10.32 -1.62 14.02
N GLU A 39 9.96 -1.28 15.26
CA GLU A 39 8.55 -1.23 15.64
C GLU A 39 7.90 0.08 15.18
N THR A 40 8.52 1.22 15.46
CA THR A 40 8.01 2.54 15.05
C THR A 40 9.12 3.42 14.49
N ILE A 41 8.86 4.03 13.33
CA ILE A 41 9.74 4.99 12.68
C ILE A 41 8.95 6.28 12.45
N ALA A 42 9.48 7.39 12.98
CA ALA A 42 8.95 8.73 12.74
C ALA A 42 10.08 9.63 12.26
N ALA A 43 10.05 9.99 10.98
CA ALA A 43 11.08 10.81 10.35
C ALA A 43 10.54 11.70 9.23
N GLU A 44 11.35 12.59 8.67
CA GLU A 44 10.96 13.30 7.45
C GLU A 44 11.13 12.39 6.23
N GLU A 45 12.26 11.67 6.18
CA GLU A 45 12.62 10.74 5.13
C GLU A 45 12.99 9.37 5.72
N VAL A 46 12.41 8.31 5.15
CA VAL A 46 12.70 6.93 5.54
C VAL A 46 13.06 6.12 4.31
N GLU A 47 14.27 5.55 4.29
CA GLU A 47 14.66 4.53 3.32
C GLU A 47 14.78 3.16 4.01
N LEU A 48 14.03 2.18 3.54
CA LEU A 48 14.07 0.80 4.00
C LEU A 48 14.54 -0.11 2.87
N GLN A 49 15.57 -0.91 3.13
CA GLN A 49 16.05 -1.93 2.19
C GLN A 49 16.17 -3.27 2.90
N GLN A 50 15.53 -4.32 2.38
CA GLN A 50 15.55 -5.67 2.99
C GLN A 50 15.24 -5.66 4.49
N SER A 51 14.28 -4.84 4.89
CA SER A 51 14.00 -4.49 6.30
C SER A 51 12.52 -4.65 6.61
N ALA A 52 12.15 -4.72 7.89
CA ALA A 52 10.76 -4.69 8.32
C ALA A 52 10.45 -3.54 9.27
N ALA A 53 9.22 -3.00 9.19
CA ALA A 53 8.76 -1.98 10.12
C ALA A 53 7.28 -2.16 10.48
N ALA A 54 6.89 -2.02 11.74
CA ALA A 54 5.47 -2.10 12.07
C ALA A 54 4.74 -0.79 11.72
N ASN A 55 5.21 0.36 12.21
CA ASN A 55 4.58 1.66 11.95
C ASN A 55 5.60 2.63 11.36
N VAL A 56 5.33 3.16 10.17
CA VAL A 56 6.18 4.15 9.51
C VAL A 56 5.37 5.41 9.27
N LYS A 57 5.84 6.53 9.81
CA LYS A 57 5.28 7.86 9.58
C LYS A 57 6.37 8.78 9.04
N ALA A 58 6.20 9.25 7.80
CA ALA A 58 7.16 10.17 7.19
C ALA A 58 6.56 11.06 6.11
N ASN A 59 7.31 12.06 5.64
CA ASN A 59 6.92 12.81 4.45
C ASN A 59 7.23 11.99 3.19
N TYR A 60 8.40 11.36 3.15
CA TYR A 60 8.83 10.46 2.09
C TYR A 60 9.23 9.09 2.64
N VAL A 61 8.72 8.03 2.03
CA VAL A 61 9.09 6.65 2.34
C VAL A 61 9.54 5.96 1.06
N GLY A 62 10.81 5.56 1.01
CA GLY A 62 11.38 4.67 0.01
C GLY A 62 11.55 3.27 0.59
N ALA A 63 10.99 2.26 -0.05
CA ALA A 63 10.97 0.90 0.48
C ALA A 63 11.31 -0.12 -0.60
N HIS A 64 12.35 -0.95 -0.39
CA HIS A 64 12.80 -1.94 -1.37
C HIS A 64 12.98 -3.32 -0.74
N GLN A 65 12.16 -4.29 -1.17
CA GLN A 65 12.15 -5.65 -0.59
C GLN A 65 11.88 -5.65 0.91
N THR A 66 10.86 -4.91 1.34
CA THR A 66 10.57 -4.68 2.77
C THR A 66 9.22 -5.23 3.18
N ALA A 67 9.00 -5.37 4.48
CA ALA A 67 7.69 -5.69 5.06
C ALA A 67 7.24 -4.58 6.01
N MET A 68 6.09 -3.97 5.75
CA MET A 68 5.53 -2.91 6.61
C MET A 68 4.10 -3.21 7.02
N VAL A 69 3.72 -2.94 8.27
CA VAL A 69 2.32 -3.16 8.71
C VAL A 69 1.46 -1.93 8.43
N MET A 70 1.87 -0.75 8.89
CA MET A 70 1.17 0.51 8.70
C MET A 70 2.13 1.58 8.19
N VAL A 71 1.74 2.25 7.11
CA VAL A 71 2.51 3.34 6.50
C VAL A 71 1.63 4.56 6.35
N GLU A 72 2.05 5.67 6.95
CA GLU A 72 1.47 7.00 6.77
C GLU A 72 2.54 7.90 6.13
N ALA A 73 2.32 8.27 4.86
CA ALA A 73 3.31 9.02 4.11
C ALA A 73 2.72 10.18 3.30
N GLY A 74 3.45 11.26 3.08
CA GLY A 74 3.11 12.20 2.01
C GLY A 74 3.27 11.51 0.65
N GLN A 75 4.44 10.92 0.45
CA GLN A 75 4.81 10.17 -0.74
C GLN A 75 5.42 8.81 -0.34
N LEU A 76 4.92 7.74 -0.94
CA LEU A 76 5.45 6.38 -0.79
C LEU A 76 5.93 5.87 -2.14
N ASP A 77 7.15 5.35 -2.18
CA ASP A 77 7.68 4.52 -3.27
C ASP A 77 8.10 3.17 -2.69
N ALA A 78 7.33 2.13 -2.99
CA ALA A 78 7.56 0.79 -2.50
C ALA A 78 7.76 -0.20 -3.65
N HIS A 79 8.92 -0.83 -3.67
CA HIS A 79 9.29 -1.81 -4.67
C HIS A 79 9.45 -3.22 -4.10
N GLN A 80 8.78 -4.21 -4.71
CA GLN A 80 8.79 -5.62 -4.27
C GLN A 80 8.55 -5.80 -2.75
N SER A 81 7.65 -4.99 -2.19
CA SER A 81 7.44 -4.93 -0.74
C SER A 81 6.07 -5.49 -0.34
N ALA A 82 5.96 -5.96 0.90
CA ALA A 82 4.72 -6.45 1.50
C ALA A 82 4.21 -5.43 2.52
N MET A 83 3.01 -4.89 2.31
CA MET A 83 2.45 -3.83 3.14
C MET A 83 1.07 -4.20 3.66
N GLY A 84 0.79 -3.91 4.93
CA GLY A 84 -0.54 -4.12 5.51
C GLY A 84 -1.52 -3.03 5.08
N MET A 85 -1.37 -1.84 5.66
CA MET A 85 -2.19 -0.67 5.41
C MET A 85 -1.31 0.51 4.99
N VAL A 86 -1.65 1.14 3.89
CA VAL A 86 -0.96 2.32 3.35
C VAL A 86 -1.93 3.48 3.29
N GLN A 87 -1.56 4.60 3.89
CA GLN A 87 -2.20 5.89 3.73
C GLN A 87 -1.17 6.87 3.17
N ALA A 88 -1.40 7.38 1.95
CA ALA A 88 -0.52 8.42 1.41
C ALA A 88 -1.22 9.39 0.46
N GLU A 89 -0.68 10.59 0.26
CA GLU A 89 -1.21 11.47 -0.79
C GLU A 89 -0.87 10.91 -2.18
N LYS A 90 0.38 10.44 -2.33
CA LYS A 90 0.88 9.73 -3.51
C LYS A 90 1.52 8.41 -3.11
N ALA A 91 1.02 7.30 -3.63
CA ALA A 91 1.59 5.98 -3.37
C ALA A 91 1.96 5.30 -4.68
N SER A 92 3.25 5.03 -4.91
CA SER A 92 3.72 4.09 -5.92
C SER A 92 4.07 2.79 -5.21
N VAL A 93 3.35 1.71 -5.50
CA VAL A 93 3.54 0.44 -4.80
C VAL A 93 3.65 -0.73 -5.78
N SER A 94 4.56 -1.65 -5.49
CA SER A 94 4.67 -2.94 -6.16
C SER A 94 4.98 -4.04 -5.15
N GLY A 95 4.37 -5.22 -5.38
CA GLY A 95 4.37 -6.32 -4.43
C GLY A 95 2.99 -6.57 -3.83
N TYR A 96 2.95 -6.94 -2.55
CA TYR A 96 1.71 -7.32 -1.88
C TYR A 96 1.25 -6.18 -0.98
N THR A 97 -0.02 -5.78 -1.09
CA THR A 97 -0.57 -4.76 -0.20
C THR A 97 -1.96 -5.14 0.29
N GLY A 98 -2.22 -5.05 1.58
CA GLY A 98 -3.54 -5.34 2.14
C GLY A 98 -4.56 -4.30 1.72
N ALA A 99 -4.35 -3.06 2.18
CA ALA A 99 -5.21 -1.92 1.91
C ALA A 99 -4.39 -0.69 1.53
N VAL A 100 -4.80 0.01 0.47
CA VAL A 100 -4.23 1.29 0.06
C VAL A 100 -5.31 2.36 0.04
N VAL A 101 -5.08 3.44 0.79
CA VAL A 101 -5.87 4.66 0.75
C VAL A 101 -4.96 5.78 0.28
N ALA A 102 -5.13 6.23 -0.97
CA ALA A 102 -4.33 7.32 -1.48
C ALA A 102 -5.07 8.30 -2.37
N GLY A 103 -4.62 9.57 -2.35
CA GLY A 103 -5.12 10.59 -3.27
C GLY A 103 -4.85 10.18 -4.72
N SER A 104 -3.61 9.80 -4.99
CA SER A 104 -3.13 9.18 -6.22
C SER A 104 -2.38 7.89 -5.91
N ALA A 105 -2.88 6.75 -6.40
CA ALA A 105 -2.20 5.46 -6.26
C ALA A 105 -1.70 4.98 -7.63
N GLU A 106 -0.41 4.67 -7.74
CA GLU A 106 0.21 4.00 -8.85
C GLU A 106 0.62 2.59 -8.41
N ILE A 107 0.04 1.57 -9.05
CA ILE A 107 0.32 0.18 -8.68
C ILE A 107 0.93 -0.55 -9.86
N HIS A 108 2.17 -1.01 -9.67
CA HIS A 108 2.93 -1.77 -10.67
C HIS A 108 3.06 -3.22 -10.22
N HIS A 109 2.65 -4.20 -11.03
CA HIS A 109 2.95 -5.62 -10.82
C HIS A 109 2.78 -6.08 -9.36
N GLY A 110 1.54 -6.04 -8.86
CA GLY A 110 1.26 -6.30 -7.45
C GLY A 110 -0.10 -6.95 -7.22
N MET A 111 -0.28 -7.47 -6.00
CA MET A 111 -1.55 -7.99 -5.52
C MET A 111 -2.03 -7.12 -4.37
N THR A 112 -3.19 -6.50 -4.53
CA THR A 112 -3.76 -5.61 -3.52
C THR A 112 -5.14 -6.06 -3.09
N GLY A 113 -5.36 -6.26 -1.79
CA GLY A 113 -6.66 -6.69 -1.27
C GLY A 113 -7.75 -5.66 -1.54
N PHE A 114 -7.52 -4.43 -1.08
CA PHE A 114 -8.44 -3.30 -1.17
C PHE A 114 -7.71 -2.02 -1.60
N VAL A 115 -8.26 -1.30 -2.57
CA VAL A 115 -7.73 0.00 -3.01
C VAL A 115 -8.86 1.03 -3.01
N ALA A 116 -8.65 2.16 -2.33
CA ALA A 116 -9.52 3.32 -2.36
C ALA A 116 -8.72 4.59 -2.71
N GLY A 117 -9.15 5.31 -3.75
CA GLY A 117 -8.47 6.55 -4.14
C GLY A 117 -9.25 7.40 -5.13
N ARG A 118 -8.82 8.67 -5.29
CA ARG A 118 -9.45 9.57 -6.26
C ARG A 118 -8.98 9.26 -7.68
N GLU A 119 -7.67 9.05 -7.84
CA GLU A 119 -7.04 8.66 -9.10
C GLU A 119 -6.18 7.42 -8.85
N VAL A 120 -6.41 6.37 -9.64
CA VAL A 120 -5.67 5.11 -9.53
C VAL A 120 -5.13 4.72 -10.90
N HIS A 121 -3.81 4.71 -11.02
CA HIS A 121 -3.07 4.31 -12.20
C HIS A 121 -2.52 2.89 -11.98
N VAL A 122 -2.78 1.99 -12.93
CA VAL A 122 -2.55 0.57 -12.71
C VAL A 122 -1.89 -0.09 -13.90
N THR A 123 -0.78 -0.78 -13.66
CA THR A 123 -0.14 -1.64 -14.68
C THR A 123 0.10 -3.03 -14.10
N GLY A 124 -0.73 -4.01 -14.51
CA GLY A 124 -0.54 -5.42 -14.13
C GLY A 124 -0.91 -5.75 -12.68
N LEU A 125 -1.97 -5.13 -12.14
CA LEU A 125 -2.47 -5.39 -10.78
C LEU A 125 -3.50 -6.51 -10.76
N ARG A 126 -3.40 -7.38 -9.74
CA ARG A 126 -4.50 -8.23 -9.28
C ARG A 126 -5.09 -7.66 -8.01
N THR A 127 -6.35 -7.22 -8.06
CA THR A 127 -7.02 -6.67 -6.87
C THR A 127 -8.30 -7.41 -6.52
N GLY A 128 -8.58 -7.51 -5.22
CA GLY A 128 -9.83 -8.07 -4.70
C GLY A 128 -10.99 -7.10 -4.91
N ILE A 129 -10.89 -5.89 -4.35
CA ILE A 129 -11.90 -4.84 -4.42
C ILE A 129 -11.22 -3.50 -4.71
N LEU A 130 -11.66 -2.81 -5.77
CA LEU A 130 -11.18 -1.49 -6.17
C LEU A 130 -12.32 -0.48 -6.14
N PHE A 131 -12.14 0.61 -5.40
CA PHE A 131 -13.08 1.74 -5.36
C PHE A 131 -12.35 3.04 -5.72
N ALA A 132 -12.52 3.52 -6.95
CA ALA A 132 -11.85 4.72 -7.42
C ALA A 132 -12.74 5.59 -8.30
N ARG A 133 -12.53 6.91 -8.25
CA ARG A 133 -13.30 7.86 -9.08
C ARG A 133 -12.82 7.85 -10.54
N HIS A 134 -11.51 7.74 -10.76
CA HIS A 134 -10.91 7.56 -12.08
C HIS A 134 -9.84 6.46 -12.02
N VAL A 135 -9.89 5.55 -12.98
CA VAL A 135 -8.97 4.42 -13.12
C VAL A 135 -8.36 4.48 -14.51
N ASN A 136 -7.03 4.52 -14.59
CA ASN A 136 -6.29 4.54 -15.84
C ASN A 136 -5.32 3.35 -15.89
N GLY A 137 -5.48 2.46 -16.88
CA GLY A 137 -4.61 1.30 -17.10
C GLY A 137 -5.32 -0.05 -17.00
N ASP A 138 -4.57 -1.14 -17.24
CA ASP A 138 -5.09 -2.51 -17.25
C ASP A 138 -5.23 -3.05 -15.82
N VAL A 139 -6.45 -3.05 -15.32
CA VAL A 139 -6.81 -3.64 -14.02
C VAL A 139 -7.32 -5.05 -14.22
N THR A 140 -6.67 -6.03 -13.60
CA THR A 140 -7.21 -7.40 -13.53
C THR A 140 -7.86 -7.59 -12.16
N ALA A 141 -9.10 -7.13 -12.01
CA ALA A 141 -9.89 -7.43 -10.80
C ALA A 141 -10.17 -8.93 -10.76
N VAL A 142 -9.93 -9.58 -9.62
CA VAL A 142 -10.27 -11.00 -9.41
C VAL A 142 -11.79 -11.21 -9.56
N LEU A 143 -12.57 -10.15 -9.34
CA LEU A 143 -13.99 -10.05 -9.67
C LEU A 143 -14.23 -8.87 -10.63
N ASP A 144 -14.06 -9.11 -11.93
CA ASP A 144 -14.38 -8.11 -12.97
C ASP A 144 -15.89 -7.84 -13.03
N THR A 145 -16.31 -6.66 -13.49
CA THR A 145 -17.73 -6.27 -13.64
C THR A 145 -18.53 -7.32 -14.43
N ARG A 146 -17.88 -7.93 -15.44
CA ARG A 146 -18.45 -9.04 -16.22
C ARG A 146 -18.56 -10.33 -15.40
N GLY A 147 -17.53 -10.66 -14.62
CA GLY A 147 -17.53 -11.82 -13.71
C GLY A 147 -18.55 -11.70 -12.59
N ALA A 148 -18.67 -10.51 -11.99
CA ALA A 148 -19.66 -10.18 -10.96
C ALA A 148 -21.10 -10.29 -11.49
N LEU A 149 -21.37 -9.78 -12.71
CA LEU A 149 -22.67 -9.92 -13.37
C LEU A 149 -23.02 -11.38 -13.61
N ILE A 150 -22.10 -12.18 -14.14
CA ILE A 150 -22.33 -13.61 -14.42
C ILE A 150 -22.56 -14.37 -13.12
N ALA A 151 -21.72 -14.17 -12.10
CA ALA A 151 -21.85 -14.81 -10.79
C ALA A 151 -23.16 -14.40 -10.09
N GLY A 152 -23.53 -13.12 -10.15
CA GLY A 152 -24.77 -12.60 -9.61
C GLY A 152 -26.01 -13.17 -10.31
N LEU A 153 -26.00 -13.25 -11.64
CA LEU A 153 -27.11 -13.80 -12.42
C LEU A 153 -27.25 -15.31 -12.20
N THR A 154 -26.16 -16.08 -12.21
CA THR A 154 -26.20 -17.53 -11.98
C THR A 154 -26.58 -17.86 -10.54
N GLY A 155 -25.97 -17.19 -9.56
CA GLY A 155 -26.30 -17.37 -8.15
C GLY A 155 -27.74 -16.96 -7.83
N GLY A 156 -28.18 -15.81 -8.33
CA GLY A 156 -29.54 -15.30 -8.14
C GLY A 156 -30.60 -16.19 -8.79
N LEU A 157 -30.35 -16.69 -10.00
CA LEU A 157 -31.27 -17.60 -10.69
C LEU A 157 -31.36 -18.94 -9.95
N PHE A 158 -30.23 -19.49 -9.51
CA PHE A 158 -30.21 -20.75 -8.78
C PHE A 158 -30.90 -20.64 -7.41
N ALA A 159 -30.59 -19.60 -6.64
CA ALA A 159 -31.24 -19.33 -5.36
C ALA A 159 -32.74 -19.04 -5.52
N GLY A 160 -33.11 -18.26 -6.55
CA GLY A 160 -34.49 -17.96 -6.88
C GLY A 160 -35.30 -19.22 -7.21
N LEU A 161 -34.75 -20.11 -8.04
CA LEU A 161 -35.38 -21.39 -8.38
C LEU A 161 -35.50 -22.32 -7.16
N MET A 162 -34.45 -22.43 -6.34
CA MET A 162 -34.48 -23.20 -5.09
C MET A 162 -35.57 -22.71 -4.14
N LEU A 163 -35.71 -21.38 -3.96
CA LEU A 163 -36.76 -20.80 -3.13
C LEU A 163 -38.15 -21.05 -3.70
N LEU A 164 -38.32 -20.97 -5.02
CA LEU A 164 -39.60 -21.19 -5.69
C LEU A 164 -40.03 -22.67 -5.57
N LEU A 165 -39.09 -23.60 -5.78
CA LEU A 165 -39.29 -25.04 -5.58
C LEU A 165 -39.60 -25.38 -4.12
N GLY A 166 -38.82 -24.83 -3.18
CA GLY A 166 -39.09 -24.97 -1.76
C GLY A 166 -40.48 -24.46 -1.39
N ARG A 167 -40.86 -23.27 -1.86
CA ARG A 167 -42.18 -22.70 -1.60
C ARG A 167 -43.33 -23.55 -2.14
N ILE A 168 -43.14 -24.25 -3.26
CA ILE A 168 -44.16 -25.16 -3.83
C ILE A 168 -44.24 -26.47 -3.03
N LEU A 169 -43.09 -27.06 -2.67
CA LEU A 169 -43.02 -28.29 -1.87
C LEU A 169 -43.54 -28.10 -0.44
N PHE A 170 -43.26 -26.96 0.19
CA PHE A 170 -43.67 -26.66 1.57
C PHE A 170 -45.06 -26.00 1.68
N ARG A 171 -45.74 -25.66 0.57
CA ARG A 171 -47.13 -25.13 0.56
C ARG A 171 -48.23 -26.20 0.66
N ARG A 172 -47.88 -27.48 0.69
CA ARG A 172 -48.83 -28.62 0.75
C ARG A 172 -48.90 -29.28 2.14
N LYS A 173 -48.72 -28.52 3.22
CA LYS A 173 -49.11 -28.94 4.57
C LYS A 173 -50.10 -27.95 5.15
#